data_AF-A0A383DZB3-F1
#
_entry.id   AF-A0A383DZB3-F1
#
_cell.length_a   1.000
_cell.length_b   1.000
_cell.length_c   1.000
_cell.angle_alpha   90.00
_cell.angle_beta   90.00
_cell.angle_gamma   90.00
#
_symmetry.space_group_name_H-M   'P 1'
#
loop_
_entity.id
_entity.type
_entity.pdbx_description
1 polymer ?
#
loop_
_entity_poly.entity_id
_entity_poly.type
_entity_poly.pdbx_seq_one_letter_code
_entity_poly.pdbx_strand_id
1 'polypeptide(L)'
;EQIRIAKMEGADGVSHGSTGKGNDQVRFELAYHMLNPEIKIIAPWREWDLTSRTALIDYAVAHGISVPVTKDKPYSTDRNLFHISYEGGVLEDPWYEPHDGMFLLSVSPEEAPDKPTIIEIAYEQGNPVAVNGERMSPATLLERLNQLGGKNAIGRIDIVENRFVGMKSRGVYETPGGTILHEAHRAIESITLDREVTFLRDSLIPSYAKMIYNGFWFSPERELAQKTIDQAQ
;
A
#
# COMPACT_ATOMS: atom_id res chain seq x y z
N GLU A 1 -0.21 13.43 9.32
CA GLU A 1 -0.25 13.17 10.78
C GLU A 1 1.03 13.42 11.54
N GLN A 2 2.16 12.72 11.32
CA GLN A 2 3.36 12.93 12.16
C GLN A 2 3.83 14.38 12.23
N ILE A 3 3.93 15.09 11.10
CA ILE A 3 4.29 16.53 11.08
C ILE A 3 3.24 17.41 11.79
N ARG A 4 1.96 17.07 11.65
CA ARG A 4 0.86 17.78 12.33
C ARG A 4 0.99 17.63 13.84
N ILE A 5 1.24 16.42 14.32
CA ILE A 5 1.45 16.10 15.75
C ILE A 5 2.74 16.75 16.25
N ALA A 6 3.85 16.65 15.51
CA ALA A 6 5.11 17.31 15.87
C ALA A 6 4.91 18.81 16.09
N LYS A 7 4.16 19.48 15.23
CA LYS A 7 3.78 20.89 15.41
C LYS A 7 2.93 21.12 16.67
N MET A 8 1.96 20.25 16.94
CA MET A 8 1.10 20.36 18.13
C MET A 8 1.86 20.16 19.44
N GLU A 9 2.80 19.21 19.45
CA GLU A 9 3.60 18.87 20.62
C GLU A 9 4.84 19.77 20.77
N GLY A 10 5.10 20.67 19.82
CA GLY A 10 6.31 21.50 19.80
C GLY A 10 7.60 20.70 19.63
N ALA A 11 7.54 19.57 18.91
CA ALA A 11 8.68 18.70 18.70
C ALA A 11 9.64 19.28 17.63
N ASP A 12 10.94 19.24 17.93
CA ASP A 12 12.00 19.70 17.02
C ASP A 12 12.29 18.71 15.89
N GLY A 13 11.78 17.48 15.98
CA GLY A 13 12.05 16.44 15.00
C GLY A 13 11.03 15.30 15.00
N VAL A 14 11.11 14.50 13.94
CA VAL A 14 10.35 13.26 13.73
C VAL A 14 11.29 12.09 13.51
N SER A 15 10.85 10.88 13.85
CA SER A 15 11.62 9.65 13.68
C SER A 15 10.84 8.61 12.89
N HIS A 16 11.53 7.83 12.05
CA HIS A 16 10.93 6.68 11.36
C HIS A 16 11.85 5.45 11.43
N GLY A 17 11.25 4.27 11.42
CA GLY A 17 11.93 2.98 11.54
C GLY A 17 12.22 2.27 10.22
N SER A 18 12.14 2.96 9.09
CA SER A 18 12.38 2.36 7.77
C SER A 18 13.86 2.00 7.60
N THR A 19 14.13 0.88 6.93
CA THR A 19 15.52 0.45 6.66
C THR A 19 16.14 1.26 5.52
N GLY A 20 17.47 1.30 5.47
CA GLY A 20 18.23 1.97 4.41
C GLY A 20 18.12 1.34 3.01
N LYS A 21 17.44 0.19 2.85
CA LYS A 21 17.30 -0.54 1.58
C LYS A 21 15.89 -0.45 0.98
N GLY A 22 14.93 0.06 1.73
CA GLY A 22 13.54 0.17 1.31
C GLY A 22 13.20 1.51 0.66
N ASN A 23 12.09 1.55 -0.07
CA ASN A 23 11.54 2.81 -0.61
C ASN A 23 10.91 3.68 0.49
N ASP A 24 10.48 3.11 1.61
CA ASP A 24 9.74 3.85 2.65
C ASP A 24 10.54 4.98 3.28
N GLN A 25 11.86 4.84 3.41
CA GLN A 25 12.69 5.96 3.89
C GLN A 25 12.53 7.20 2.99
N VAL A 26 12.53 6.98 1.67
CA VAL A 26 12.38 8.06 0.68
C VAL A 26 10.98 8.65 0.77
N ARG A 27 9.95 7.81 0.91
CA ARG A 27 8.55 8.24 1.04
C ARG A 27 8.35 9.10 2.29
N PHE A 28 8.85 8.66 3.45
CA PHE A 28 8.75 9.42 4.69
C PHE A 28 9.50 10.74 4.61
N GLU A 29 10.76 10.72 4.19
CA GLU A 29 11.63 11.90 4.22
C GLU A 29 11.19 12.98 3.24
N LEU A 30 10.79 12.59 2.01
CA LEU A 30 10.21 13.54 1.07
C LEU A 30 8.93 14.15 1.62
N ALA A 31 8.05 13.34 2.22
CA ALA A 31 6.82 13.85 2.83
C ALA A 31 7.11 14.80 4.01
N TYR A 32 8.06 14.47 4.88
CA TYR A 32 8.44 15.32 6.00
C TYR A 32 8.97 16.67 5.51
N HIS A 33 9.90 16.69 4.57
CA HIS A 33 10.45 17.94 4.05
C HIS A 33 9.43 18.76 3.25
N MET A 34 8.52 18.13 2.51
CA MET A 34 7.46 18.85 1.79
C MET A 34 6.44 19.50 2.74
N LEU A 35 6.17 18.88 3.90
CA LEU A 35 5.20 19.39 4.87
C LEU A 35 5.83 20.33 5.91
N ASN A 36 7.10 20.14 6.24
CA ASN A 36 7.88 21.02 7.11
C ASN A 36 9.39 20.91 6.76
N PRO A 37 9.92 21.81 5.92
CA PRO A 37 11.32 21.75 5.46
C PRO A 37 12.35 21.78 6.59
N GLU A 38 12.02 22.43 7.72
CA GLU A 38 12.92 22.65 8.85
C GLU A 38 12.90 21.51 9.89
N ILE A 39 12.01 20.52 9.73
CA ILE A 39 11.90 19.43 10.71
C ILE A 39 13.16 18.57 10.71
N LYS A 40 13.72 18.29 11.89
CA LYS A 40 14.82 17.34 11.99
C LYS A 40 14.27 15.93 11.79
N ILE A 41 14.90 15.16 10.90
CA ILE A 41 14.55 13.75 10.69
C ILE A 41 15.60 12.88 11.39
N ILE A 42 15.12 11.90 12.16
CA ILE A 42 15.94 10.90 12.85
C ILE A 42 15.62 9.54 12.24
N ALA A 43 16.63 8.85 11.73
CA ALA A 43 16.45 7.54 11.10
C ALA A 43 17.42 6.54 11.74
N PRO A 44 17.05 5.93 12.89
CA PRO A 44 17.97 5.13 13.70
C PRO A 44 18.70 4.04 12.90
N TRP A 45 18.01 3.39 11.97
CA TRP A 45 18.58 2.37 11.09
C TRP A 45 19.78 2.82 10.22
N ARG A 46 20.00 4.13 10.07
CA ARG A 46 21.16 4.70 9.38
C ARG A 46 22.21 5.28 10.31
N GLU A 47 21.89 5.45 11.59
CA GLU A 47 22.71 6.15 12.57
C GLU A 47 23.34 5.21 13.60
N TRP A 48 22.66 4.11 13.95
CA TRP A 48 23.10 3.20 15.00
C TRP A 48 23.94 2.02 14.49
N ASP A 49 24.54 1.28 15.43
CA ASP A 49 25.33 0.07 15.15
C ASP A 49 24.53 -1.24 15.37
N LEU A 50 23.20 -1.16 15.53
CA LEU A 50 22.34 -2.33 15.73
C LEU A 50 22.06 -3.03 14.38
N THR A 51 22.98 -3.88 13.96
CA THR A 51 23.03 -4.47 12.61
C THR A 51 22.38 -5.85 12.48
N SER A 52 21.93 -6.46 13.58
CA SER A 52 21.35 -7.80 13.57
C SER A 52 20.17 -7.94 14.53
N ARG A 53 19.31 -8.94 14.30
CA ARG A 53 18.22 -9.29 15.21
C ARG A 53 18.73 -9.61 16.61
N THR A 54 19.87 -10.30 16.72
CA THR A 54 20.52 -10.58 18.01
C THR A 54 20.91 -9.29 18.72
N ALA A 55 21.58 -8.36 18.03
CA ALA A 55 21.95 -7.06 18.62
C ALA A 55 20.72 -6.25 19.09
N LEU A 56 19.60 -6.32 18.35
CA LEU A 56 18.35 -5.68 18.74
C LEU A 56 17.73 -6.33 19.99
N ILE A 57 17.77 -7.66 20.09
CA ILE A 57 17.29 -8.41 21.26
C ILE A 57 18.17 -8.08 22.48
N ASP A 58 19.48 -8.10 22.33
CA ASP A 58 20.43 -7.79 23.41
C ASP A 58 20.23 -6.34 23.89
N TYR A 59 20.06 -5.39 22.96
CA TYR A 59 19.73 -4.01 23.29
C TYR A 59 18.41 -3.92 24.07
N ALA A 60 17.36 -4.61 23.62
CA ALA A 60 16.07 -4.61 24.29
C ALA A 60 16.16 -5.20 25.71
N VAL A 61 16.87 -6.32 25.89
CA VAL A 61 17.10 -6.94 27.21
C VAL A 61 17.88 -5.99 28.12
N ALA A 62 18.98 -5.39 27.62
CA ALA A 62 19.81 -4.46 28.39
C ALA A 62 19.04 -3.20 28.85
N HIS A 63 18.00 -2.79 28.11
CA HIS A 63 17.18 -1.62 28.41
C HIS A 63 15.80 -1.95 29.00
N GLY A 64 15.55 -3.22 29.36
CA GLY A 64 14.29 -3.65 29.97
C GLY A 64 13.06 -3.53 29.05
N ILE A 65 13.26 -3.52 27.73
CA ILE A 65 12.19 -3.47 26.73
C ILE A 65 11.69 -4.90 26.51
N SER A 66 10.43 -5.14 26.88
CA SER A 66 9.79 -6.44 26.63
C SER A 66 9.55 -6.62 25.13
N VAL A 67 10.25 -7.57 24.52
CA VAL A 67 10.05 -7.95 23.12
C VAL A 67 9.39 -9.33 23.09
N PRO A 68 8.22 -9.50 22.45
CA PRO A 68 7.67 -10.83 22.22
C PRO A 68 8.63 -11.61 21.32
N VAL A 69 9.25 -12.67 21.85
CA VAL A 69 10.11 -13.57 21.07
C VAL A 69 9.20 -14.47 20.22
N THR A 70 8.67 -13.95 19.13
CA THR A 70 8.01 -14.77 18.13
C THR A 70 9.06 -15.43 17.25
N LYS A 71 8.82 -16.68 16.83
CA LYS A 71 9.56 -17.31 15.72
C LYS A 71 9.58 -16.33 14.54
N ASP A 72 10.73 -16.23 13.88
CA ASP A 72 10.87 -15.43 12.66
C ASP A 72 9.75 -15.81 11.68
N LYS A 73 8.95 -14.81 11.28
CA LYS A 73 8.13 -14.97 10.09
C LYS A 73 9.09 -15.09 8.91
N PRO A 74 8.88 -16.03 7.97
CA PRO A 74 9.81 -16.26 6.87
C PRO A 74 9.82 -15.13 5.82
N TYR A 75 9.00 -14.09 6.02
CA TYR A 75 8.86 -12.92 5.16
C TYR A 75 8.49 -11.68 6.00
N SER A 76 8.80 -10.51 5.47
CA SER A 76 8.32 -9.21 5.94
C SER A 76 6.88 -9.00 5.46
N THR A 77 6.07 -8.31 6.26
CA THR A 77 4.67 -8.03 5.93
C THR A 77 4.32 -6.60 6.31
N ASP A 78 3.71 -5.86 5.39
CA ASP A 78 2.99 -4.63 5.69
C ASP A 78 1.50 -4.82 5.40
N ARG A 79 0.64 -4.32 6.30
CA ARG A 79 -0.81 -4.47 6.20
C ARG A 79 -1.50 -3.18 6.55
N ASN A 80 -2.39 -2.77 5.67
CA ASN A 80 -3.39 -1.74 5.92
C ASN A 80 -4.77 -2.21 5.44
N LEU A 81 -5.74 -1.31 5.41
CA LEU A 81 -7.09 -1.64 4.95
C LEU A 81 -7.13 -1.95 3.45
N PHE A 82 -6.25 -1.36 2.65
CA PHE A 82 -6.29 -1.47 1.19
C PHE A 82 -5.60 -2.73 0.68
N HIS A 83 -4.49 -3.13 1.31
CA HIS A 83 -3.75 -4.31 0.89
C HIS A 83 -2.85 -4.89 1.99
N ILE A 84 -2.35 -6.09 1.72
CA ILE A 84 -1.20 -6.70 2.41
C ILE A 84 -0.09 -6.89 1.38
N SER A 85 1.15 -6.62 1.78
CA SER A 85 2.36 -6.97 1.02
C SER A 85 3.18 -8.02 1.78
N TYR A 86 3.86 -8.87 1.03
CA TYR A 86 4.77 -9.91 1.52
C TYR A 86 6.06 -9.85 0.71
N GLU A 87 7.20 -9.74 1.39
CA GLU A 87 8.50 -9.67 0.74
C GLU A 87 9.61 -10.27 1.60
N GLY A 88 10.79 -10.49 1.03
CA GLY A 88 11.95 -10.96 1.77
C GLY A 88 11.94 -12.46 2.10
N GLY A 89 13.04 -12.91 2.69
CA GLY A 89 13.25 -14.30 3.08
C GLY A 89 13.14 -15.25 1.90
N VAL A 90 12.31 -16.28 2.02
CA VAL A 90 12.14 -17.31 0.95
C VAL A 90 11.53 -16.75 -0.34
N LEU A 91 10.80 -15.63 -0.27
CA LEU A 91 10.17 -15.03 -1.44
C LEU A 91 11.17 -14.32 -2.36
N GLU A 92 12.38 -14.01 -1.90
CA GLU A 92 13.42 -13.40 -2.76
C GLU A 92 13.87 -14.34 -3.89
N ASP A 93 13.65 -15.65 -3.76
CA ASP A 93 13.81 -16.60 -4.85
C ASP A 93 12.51 -16.66 -5.67
N PRO A 94 12.48 -16.16 -6.93
CA PRO A 94 11.28 -16.21 -7.77
C PRO A 94 10.83 -17.63 -8.12
N TRP A 95 11.67 -18.64 -7.91
CA TRP A 95 11.32 -20.04 -8.11
C TRP A 95 10.58 -20.66 -6.92
N TYR A 96 10.54 -19.95 -5.80
CA TYR A 96 9.80 -20.37 -4.62
C TYR A 96 8.32 -19.97 -4.74
N GLU A 97 7.42 -20.93 -4.73
CA GLU A 97 5.98 -20.66 -4.78
C GLU A 97 5.48 -20.05 -3.46
N PRO A 98 4.60 -19.02 -3.49
CA PRO A 98 3.97 -18.49 -2.28
C PRO A 98 3.12 -19.56 -1.58
N HIS A 99 3.37 -19.81 -0.29
CA HIS A 99 2.58 -20.78 0.48
C HIS A 99 1.17 -20.26 0.76
N ASP A 100 0.16 -21.12 0.66
CA ASP A 100 -1.24 -20.73 0.90
C ASP A 100 -1.49 -20.16 2.29
N GLY A 101 -0.79 -20.66 3.32
CA GLY A 101 -0.91 -20.16 4.69
C GLY A 101 -0.35 -18.74 4.90
N MET A 102 0.23 -18.12 3.86
CA MET A 102 0.69 -16.73 3.88
C MET A 102 -0.46 -15.73 3.72
N PHE A 103 -1.45 -16.07 2.91
CA PHE A 103 -2.54 -15.18 2.52
C PHE A 103 -3.54 -15.04 3.67
N LEU A 104 -3.91 -13.80 3.99
CA LEU A 104 -4.79 -13.47 5.12
C LEU A 104 -6.12 -12.83 4.68
N LEU A 105 -6.16 -12.18 3.52
CA LEU A 105 -7.37 -11.52 3.02
C LEU A 105 -8.18 -12.41 2.07
N SER A 106 -7.55 -13.38 1.42
CA SER A 106 -8.15 -14.18 0.35
C SER A 106 -7.95 -15.68 0.52
N VAL A 107 -8.95 -16.46 0.12
CA VAL A 107 -8.81 -17.92 -0.06
C VAL A 107 -8.07 -18.23 -1.36
N SER A 108 -7.57 -19.45 -1.51
CA SER A 108 -7.02 -19.89 -2.79
C SER A 108 -8.15 -20.06 -3.82
N PRO A 109 -7.86 -19.98 -5.14
CA PRO A 109 -8.86 -20.24 -6.17
C PRO A 109 -9.55 -21.62 -6.04
N GLU A 110 -8.85 -22.60 -5.48
CA GLU A 110 -9.36 -23.97 -5.26
C GLU A 110 -10.35 -24.05 -4.09
N GLU A 111 -10.26 -23.14 -3.12
CA GLU A 111 -11.16 -23.03 -1.97
C GLU A 111 -12.29 -21.99 -2.20
N ALA A 112 -12.32 -21.35 -3.37
CA ALA A 112 -13.36 -20.40 -3.73
C ALA A 112 -14.70 -21.12 -4.00
N PRO A 113 -15.85 -20.49 -3.73
CA PRO A 113 -17.15 -21.08 -4.02
C PRO A 113 -17.37 -21.36 -5.52
N ASP A 114 -17.96 -22.52 -5.83
CA ASP A 114 -18.41 -22.89 -7.18
C ASP A 114 -19.59 -22.05 -7.71
N LYS A 115 -20.08 -21.09 -6.91
CA LYS A 115 -21.21 -20.21 -7.27
C LYS A 115 -20.75 -18.76 -7.26
N PRO A 116 -21.04 -18.00 -8.33
CA PRO A 116 -20.63 -16.60 -8.40
C PRO A 116 -21.36 -15.77 -7.34
N THR A 117 -20.62 -14.86 -6.71
CA THR A 117 -21.21 -13.80 -5.88
C THR A 117 -21.50 -12.59 -6.76
N ILE A 118 -22.77 -12.23 -6.91
CA ILE A 118 -23.17 -11.02 -7.66
C ILE A 118 -23.16 -9.83 -6.71
N ILE A 119 -22.49 -8.76 -7.13
CA ILE A 119 -22.42 -7.50 -6.40
C ILE A 119 -22.72 -6.34 -7.35
N GLU A 120 -23.36 -5.31 -6.82
CA GLU A 120 -23.56 -4.02 -7.49
C GLU A 120 -22.80 -2.94 -6.70
N ILE A 121 -22.06 -2.09 -7.38
CA ILE A 121 -21.31 -0.99 -6.75
C ILE A 121 -21.81 0.32 -7.36
N ALA A 122 -22.33 1.21 -6.52
CA ALA A 122 -22.75 2.53 -6.96
C ALA A 122 -21.57 3.50 -6.91
N TYR A 123 -21.42 4.32 -7.95
CA TYR A 123 -20.40 5.35 -8.06
C TYR A 123 -21.04 6.74 -8.16
N GLU A 124 -20.39 7.73 -7.54
CA GLU A 124 -20.71 9.15 -7.65
C GLU A 124 -19.40 9.92 -7.88
N GLN A 125 -19.28 10.63 -9.00
CA GLN A 125 -18.10 11.43 -9.35
C GLN A 125 -16.79 10.63 -9.20
N GLY A 126 -16.74 9.44 -9.81
CA GLY A 126 -15.59 8.52 -9.73
C GLY A 126 -15.39 7.79 -8.39
N ASN A 127 -16.19 8.10 -7.35
CA ASN A 127 -16.03 7.49 -6.03
C ASN A 127 -17.08 6.42 -5.75
N PRO A 128 -16.71 5.24 -5.22
CA PRO A 128 -17.67 4.23 -4.81
C PRO A 128 -18.40 4.68 -3.52
N VAL A 129 -19.73 4.61 -3.51
CA VAL A 129 -20.56 5.10 -2.39
C VAL A 129 -21.50 4.06 -1.78
N ALA A 130 -21.78 2.97 -2.48
CA ALA A 130 -22.66 1.89 -2.00
C ALA A 130 -22.29 0.52 -2.59
N VAL A 131 -22.65 -0.53 -1.86
CA VAL A 131 -22.59 -1.93 -2.34
C VAL A 131 -23.96 -2.57 -2.15
N ASN A 132 -24.53 -3.16 -3.21
CA ASN A 132 -25.86 -3.77 -3.21
C ASN A 132 -26.96 -2.84 -2.68
N GLY A 133 -26.91 -1.56 -3.09
CA GLY A 133 -27.87 -0.53 -2.68
C GLY A 133 -27.66 0.07 -1.28
N GLU A 134 -26.74 -0.46 -0.48
CA GLU A 134 -26.44 0.05 0.87
C GLU A 134 -25.28 1.05 0.83
N ARG A 135 -25.55 2.32 1.18
CA ARG A 135 -24.52 3.36 1.29
C ARG A 135 -23.61 3.11 2.48
N MET A 136 -22.32 3.32 2.28
CA MET A 136 -21.29 3.02 3.27
C MET A 136 -20.21 4.09 3.29
N SER A 137 -19.48 4.20 4.40
CA SER A 137 -18.24 5.00 4.43
C SER A 137 -17.18 4.34 3.53
N PRO A 138 -16.19 5.09 3.00
CA PRO A 138 -15.13 4.51 2.16
C PRO A 138 -14.40 3.34 2.83
N ALA A 139 -14.15 3.43 4.14
CA ALA A 139 -13.48 2.37 4.89
C ALA A 139 -14.34 1.12 5.00
N THR A 140 -15.62 1.27 5.36
CA THR A 140 -16.57 0.16 5.46
C THR A 140 -16.82 -0.49 4.10
N LEU A 141 -16.90 0.31 3.04
CA LEU A 141 -17.06 -0.16 1.68
C LEU A 141 -15.86 -1.02 1.24
N LEU A 142 -14.64 -0.51 1.44
CA LEU A 142 -13.43 -1.24 1.11
C LEU A 142 -13.28 -2.52 1.93
N GLU A 143 -13.60 -2.49 3.22
CA GLU A 143 -13.64 -3.69 4.07
C GLU A 143 -14.64 -4.72 3.53
N ARG A 144 -15.85 -4.27 3.17
CA ARG A 144 -16.89 -5.12 2.61
C ARG A 144 -16.44 -5.78 1.31
N LEU A 145 -15.80 -5.02 0.41
CA LEU A 145 -15.27 -5.54 -0.84
C LEU A 145 -14.06 -6.46 -0.61
N ASN A 146 -13.20 -6.19 0.36
CA ASN A 146 -12.13 -7.11 0.76
C ASN A 146 -12.70 -8.46 1.21
N GLN A 147 -13.75 -8.46 2.03
CA GLN A 147 -14.39 -9.71 2.47
C GLN A 147 -15.03 -10.47 1.31
N LEU A 148 -15.72 -9.77 0.40
CA LEU A 148 -16.39 -10.39 -0.74
C LEU A 148 -15.37 -10.93 -1.75
N GLY A 149 -14.40 -10.11 -2.16
CA GLY A 149 -13.34 -10.51 -3.07
C GLY A 149 -12.46 -11.61 -2.50
N GLY A 150 -12.10 -11.50 -1.23
CA GLY A 150 -11.29 -12.47 -0.52
C GLY A 150 -11.91 -13.87 -0.50
N LYS A 151 -13.23 -13.96 -0.23
CA LYS A 151 -13.99 -15.21 -0.29
C LYS A 151 -14.08 -15.82 -1.68
N ASN A 152 -13.88 -15.03 -2.73
CA ASN A 152 -13.93 -15.47 -4.13
C ASN A 152 -12.53 -15.51 -4.77
N ALA A 153 -11.46 -15.59 -3.94
CA ALA A 153 -10.06 -15.67 -4.37
C ALA A 153 -9.55 -14.51 -5.26
N ILE A 154 -10.13 -13.32 -5.12
CA ILE A 154 -9.75 -12.14 -5.90
C ILE A 154 -8.58 -11.40 -5.24
N GLY A 155 -7.66 -10.90 -6.07
CA GLY A 155 -6.71 -9.86 -5.68
C GLY A 155 -5.38 -10.34 -5.11
N ARG A 156 -5.01 -11.61 -5.32
CA ARG A 156 -3.63 -12.08 -5.14
C ARG A 156 -2.79 -11.67 -6.35
N ILE A 157 -1.63 -11.05 -6.10
CA ILE A 157 -0.69 -10.58 -7.13
C ILE A 157 0.72 -11.02 -6.73
N ASP A 158 1.47 -11.65 -7.64
CA ASP A 158 2.88 -12.02 -7.45
C ASP A 158 3.70 -11.41 -8.59
N ILE A 159 4.59 -10.47 -8.24
CA ILE A 159 5.35 -9.69 -9.22
C ILE A 159 6.80 -9.47 -8.79
N VAL A 160 7.66 -9.26 -9.79
CA VAL A 160 8.99 -8.67 -9.59
C VAL A 160 8.93 -7.20 -10.01
N GLU A 161 9.11 -6.31 -9.05
CA GLU A 161 9.04 -4.86 -9.25
C GLU A 161 10.43 -4.21 -9.27
N ASN A 162 10.49 -2.98 -9.81
CA ASN A 162 11.70 -2.17 -9.81
C ASN A 162 11.62 -1.14 -8.67
N ARG A 163 12.47 -1.29 -7.65
CA ARG A 163 12.54 -0.33 -6.55
C ARG A 163 13.15 0.98 -7.01
N PHE A 164 12.72 2.06 -6.37
CA PHE A 164 13.26 3.40 -6.64
C PHE A 164 14.77 3.48 -6.36
N VAL A 165 15.24 2.72 -5.37
CA VAL A 165 16.66 2.60 -5.01
C VAL A 165 17.51 1.80 -6.00
N GLY A 166 16.94 1.36 -7.13
CA GLY A 166 17.68 0.82 -8.28
C GLY A 166 17.82 -0.71 -8.33
N MET A 167 17.22 -1.44 -7.39
CA MET A 167 17.22 -2.90 -7.38
C MET A 167 15.84 -3.48 -7.73
N LYS A 168 15.81 -4.74 -8.19
CA LYS A 168 14.57 -5.50 -8.27
C LYS A 168 14.24 -6.14 -6.93
N SER A 169 12.97 -6.36 -6.67
CA SER A 169 12.47 -7.11 -5.52
C SER A 169 11.20 -7.83 -5.91
N ARG A 170 11.04 -9.07 -5.44
CA ARG A 170 9.78 -9.80 -5.61
C ARG A 170 8.86 -9.47 -4.44
N GLY A 171 7.63 -9.10 -4.77
CA GLY A 171 6.57 -8.85 -3.80
C GLY A 171 5.33 -9.66 -4.15
N VAL A 172 4.72 -10.26 -3.12
CA VAL A 172 3.39 -10.86 -3.22
C VAL A 172 2.41 -9.94 -2.50
N TYR A 173 1.22 -9.72 -3.06
CA TYR A 173 0.25 -8.76 -2.55
C TYR A 173 -1.15 -9.37 -2.51
N GLU A 174 -1.94 -8.93 -1.53
CA GLU A 174 -3.39 -9.14 -1.47
C GLU A 174 -4.12 -7.80 -1.46
N THR A 175 -4.97 -7.54 -2.46
CA THR A 175 -5.83 -6.35 -2.50
C THR A 175 -7.23 -6.66 -3.08
N PRO A 176 -8.03 -7.55 -2.45
CA PRO A 176 -9.28 -8.01 -3.07
C PRO A 176 -10.25 -6.88 -3.39
N GLY A 177 -10.46 -5.97 -2.44
CA GLY A 177 -11.33 -4.80 -2.63
C GLY A 177 -10.74 -3.80 -3.62
N GLY A 178 -9.43 -3.58 -3.61
CA GLY A 178 -8.75 -2.73 -4.59
C GLY A 178 -8.89 -3.24 -6.01
N THR A 179 -8.71 -4.55 -6.23
CA THR A 179 -8.92 -5.21 -7.53
C THR A 179 -10.36 -5.05 -8.03
N ILE A 180 -11.35 -5.29 -7.17
CA ILE A 180 -12.77 -5.12 -7.52
C ILE A 180 -13.06 -3.66 -7.89
N LEU A 181 -12.60 -2.70 -7.09
CA LEU A 181 -12.80 -1.28 -7.35
C LEU A 181 -12.17 -0.85 -8.66
N HIS A 182 -10.97 -1.35 -8.98
CA HIS A 182 -10.29 -1.03 -10.23
C HIS A 182 -11.11 -1.46 -11.46
N GLU A 183 -11.61 -2.70 -11.47
CA GLU A 183 -12.44 -3.22 -12.57
C GLU A 183 -13.78 -2.47 -12.66
N ALA A 184 -14.44 -2.24 -11.52
CA ALA A 184 -15.73 -1.53 -11.49
C ALA A 184 -15.62 -0.08 -11.95
N HIS A 185 -14.56 0.63 -11.55
CA HIS A 185 -14.31 2.01 -11.94
C HIS A 185 -14.07 2.13 -13.45
N ARG A 186 -13.23 1.25 -14.02
CA ARG A 186 -12.99 1.19 -15.47
C ARG A 186 -14.27 0.88 -16.26
N ALA A 187 -15.13 0.00 -15.73
CA ALA A 187 -16.41 -0.31 -16.36
C ALA A 187 -17.34 0.92 -16.42
N ILE A 188 -17.42 1.71 -15.35
CA ILE A 188 -18.21 2.95 -15.34
C ILE A 188 -17.63 3.98 -16.31
N GLU A 189 -16.31 4.17 -16.33
CA GLU A 189 -15.66 5.10 -17.26
C GLU A 189 -15.91 4.72 -18.73
N SER A 190 -15.95 3.42 -19.04
CA SER A 190 -16.18 2.94 -20.41
C SER A 190 -17.52 3.38 -21.03
N ILE A 191 -18.49 3.77 -20.20
CA ILE A 191 -19.82 4.23 -20.65
C ILE A 191 -20.08 5.72 -20.34
N THR A 192 -19.21 6.37 -19.56
CA THR A 192 -19.40 7.76 -19.11
C THR A 192 -18.37 8.74 -19.68
N LEU A 193 -17.18 8.26 -20.06
CA LEU A 193 -16.14 9.11 -20.61
C LEU A 193 -16.16 9.14 -22.13
N ASP A 194 -15.90 10.33 -22.67
CA ASP A 194 -15.55 10.48 -24.08
C ASP A 194 -14.25 9.71 -24.40
N ARG A 195 -14.14 9.24 -25.63
CA ARG A 195 -12.98 8.47 -26.11
C ARG A 195 -11.66 9.23 -25.94
N GLU A 196 -11.61 10.51 -26.30
CA GLU A 196 -10.38 11.29 -26.24
C GLU A 196 -9.99 11.63 -24.80
N VAL A 197 -10.99 11.87 -23.94
CA VAL A 197 -10.78 12.04 -22.49
C VAL A 197 -10.19 10.77 -21.88
N THR A 198 -10.70 9.60 -22.27
CA THR A 198 -10.18 8.30 -21.82
C THR A 198 -8.71 8.13 -22.20
N PHE A 199 -8.34 8.39 -23.47
CA PHE A 199 -6.95 8.28 -23.90
C PHE A 199 -6.02 9.26 -23.19
N LEU A 200 -6.45 10.52 -23.01
CA LEU A 200 -5.67 11.50 -22.28
C LEU A 200 -5.46 11.07 -20.82
N ARG A 201 -6.53 10.67 -20.13
CA ARG A 201 -6.46 10.18 -18.76
C ARG A 201 -5.52 8.99 -18.64
N ASP A 202 -5.70 7.96 -19.49
CA ASP A 202 -4.88 6.74 -19.47
C ASP A 202 -3.39 7.04 -19.69
N SER A 203 -3.07 8.04 -20.53
CA SER A 203 -1.67 8.45 -20.76
C SER A 203 -0.98 9.00 -19.50
N LEU A 204 -1.74 9.50 -18.53
CA LEU A 204 -1.21 10.06 -17.28
C LEU A 204 -1.04 9.01 -16.17
N ILE A 205 -1.76 7.88 -16.24
CA ILE A 205 -1.78 6.86 -15.19
C ILE A 205 -0.38 6.30 -14.86
N PRO A 206 0.49 5.93 -15.83
CA PRO A 206 1.83 5.42 -15.50
C PRO A 206 2.68 6.44 -14.74
N SER A 207 2.60 7.71 -15.12
CA SER A 207 3.30 8.80 -14.41
C SER A 207 2.73 9.01 -13.01
N TYR A 208 1.40 8.98 -12.87
CA TYR A 208 0.72 9.09 -11.58
C TYR A 208 1.14 7.97 -10.62
N ALA A 209 1.11 6.72 -11.07
CA ALA A 209 1.54 5.55 -10.31
C ALA A 209 3.03 5.65 -9.91
N LYS A 210 3.89 6.07 -10.83
CA LYS A 210 5.33 6.28 -10.57
C LYS A 210 5.56 7.33 -9.47
N MET A 211 4.83 8.44 -9.49
CA MET A 211 4.94 9.49 -8.47
C MET A 211 4.56 8.97 -7.08
N ILE A 212 3.46 8.22 -6.98
CA ILE A 212 3.05 7.59 -5.71
C ILE A 212 4.12 6.61 -5.24
N TYR A 213 4.55 5.68 -6.11
CA TYR A 213 5.53 4.65 -5.75
C TYR A 213 6.84 5.25 -5.21
N ASN A 214 7.29 6.35 -5.82
CA ASN A 214 8.52 7.07 -5.47
C ASN A 214 8.38 8.03 -4.28
N GLY A 215 7.19 8.16 -3.68
CA GLY A 215 6.98 9.03 -2.52
C GLY A 215 6.71 10.50 -2.84
N PHE A 216 6.46 10.84 -4.11
CA PHE A 216 6.08 12.18 -4.55
C PHE A 216 4.61 12.50 -4.26
N TRP A 217 4.07 12.01 -3.15
CA TRP A 217 2.68 12.25 -2.78
C TRP A 217 2.40 13.73 -2.58
N PHE A 218 3.33 14.54 -2.05
CA PHE A 218 3.08 15.98 -1.84
C PHE A 218 3.66 16.86 -2.95
N SER A 219 4.05 16.29 -4.10
CA SER A 219 4.67 17.06 -5.17
C SER A 219 3.65 17.80 -6.05
N PRO A 220 4.03 18.97 -6.61
CA PRO A 220 3.12 19.78 -7.43
C PRO A 220 2.70 19.05 -8.72
N GLU A 221 3.58 18.25 -9.32
CA GLU A 221 3.25 17.46 -10.52
C GLU A 221 2.20 16.37 -10.25
N ARG A 222 2.20 15.75 -9.06
CA ARG A 222 1.15 14.80 -8.64
C ARG A 222 -0.16 15.53 -8.41
N GLU A 223 -0.14 16.70 -7.77
CA GLU A 223 -1.35 17.55 -7.60
C GLU A 223 -1.96 17.98 -8.92
N LEU A 224 -1.13 18.38 -9.88
CA LEU A 224 -1.59 18.75 -11.21
C LEU A 224 -2.27 17.56 -11.90
N ALA A 225 -1.64 16.38 -11.86
CA ALA A 225 -2.21 15.17 -12.45
C ALA A 225 -3.53 14.76 -11.75
N GLN A 226 -3.62 14.89 -10.42
CA GLN A 226 -4.86 14.63 -9.67
C GLN A 226 -5.99 15.54 -10.14
N LYS A 227 -5.75 16.85 -10.30
CA LYS A 227 -6.79 17.79 -10.78
C LYS A 227 -7.34 17.41 -12.14
N THR A 228 -6.48 16.92 -13.04
CA THR A 228 -6.91 16.41 -14.35
C THR A 228 -7.78 15.17 -14.21
N ILE A 229 -7.42 14.25 -13.31
CA ILE A 229 -8.21 13.05 -13.01
C ILE A 229 -9.56 13.47 -12.43
N ASP A 230 -9.60 14.34 -11.42
CA ASP A 230 -10.83 14.83 -10.79
C ASP A 230 -11.78 15.48 -11.79
N GLN A 231 -11.25 16.23 -12.75
CA GLN A 231 -12.04 16.87 -13.80
C GLN A 231 -12.65 15.87 -14.78
N ALA A 232 -12.06 14.69 -14.91
CA ALA A 232 -12.56 13.62 -15.75
C ALA A 232 -13.63 12.76 -15.05
N GLN A 233 -13.77 12.83 -13.72
CA GLN A 233 -14.73 12.04 -12.94
C GLN A 233 -16.05 12.76 -12.70
#